data_AF-A0A1B2F119-F1
#
_entry.id   AF-A0A1B2F119-F1
#
_cell.length_a   1.000
_cell.length_b   1.000
_cell.length_c   1.000
_cell.angle_alpha   90.00
_cell.angle_beta   90.00
_cell.angle_gamma   90.00
#
_symmetry.space_group_name_H-M   'P 1'
#
loop_
_entity.id
_entity.type
_entity.pdbx_description
1 polymer ?
#
loop_
_entity_poly.entity_id
_entity_poly.type
_entity_poly.pdbx_seq_one_letter_code
_entity_poly.pdbx_strand_id
1 'polypeptide(L)'
;MFEWMSRKSRAEKKAQRSSAPKYSYDKKVERTLQQWERLKDQDRFLVHGVTLDKFERGPLSKRQAEEVLNTWDVFSTSLIDVKRIAQARHHDQKKGGERSTQLFGEVGFILEVPPQNILGTFPQDVMFPTHFRAKDFAFADAIFNGTSKFGWIKMVERYNKVLPPDDVVGKTLLHNEVLVVGKSNVKIYFPLTQAIKVVGVIYAPRYLGGGLRRMSFERLVLLGRLRQLNPALDIIIV
;
A
#
# COMPACT_ATOMS: atom_id res chain seq x y z
N MET A 1 -30.40 2.81 -44.59
CA MET A 1 -30.05 1.42 -44.21
C MET A 1 -29.84 1.43 -42.70
N PHE A 2 -30.90 1.13 -41.95
CA PHE A 2 -30.93 1.18 -40.48
C PHE A 2 -30.57 -0.21 -39.96
N GLU A 3 -29.42 -0.35 -39.31
CA GLU A 3 -29.04 -1.59 -38.65
C GLU A 3 -29.21 -1.47 -37.14
N TRP A 4 -29.93 -2.45 -36.63
CA TRP A 4 -30.55 -2.56 -35.33
C TRP A 4 -29.49 -2.68 -34.22
N MET A 5 -29.43 -1.70 -33.32
CA MET A 5 -28.72 -1.89 -32.04
C MET A 5 -29.48 -2.93 -31.22
N SER A 6 -28.91 -4.13 -31.15
CA SER A 6 -29.34 -5.21 -30.26
C SER A 6 -29.42 -4.70 -28.82
N ARG A 7 -30.65 -4.40 -28.37
CA ARG A 7 -30.97 -4.13 -26.98
C ARG A 7 -30.86 -5.45 -26.21
N LYS A 8 -29.67 -5.75 -25.69
CA LYS A 8 -29.49 -6.84 -24.72
C LYS A 8 -30.56 -6.74 -23.64
N SER A 9 -31.25 -7.86 -23.42
CA SER A 9 -32.41 -7.89 -22.55
C SER A 9 -32.01 -7.58 -21.10
N ARG A 10 -32.94 -7.03 -20.32
CA ARG A 10 -32.75 -6.77 -18.88
C ARG A 10 -32.41 -8.06 -18.10
N ALA A 11 -32.72 -9.23 -18.66
CA ALA A 11 -32.39 -10.56 -18.14
C ALA A 11 -30.91 -10.93 -18.37
N GLU A 12 -30.33 -10.59 -19.53
CA GLU A 12 -28.90 -10.83 -19.81
C GLU A 12 -27.99 -9.92 -18.96
N LYS A 13 -28.43 -8.70 -18.67
CA LYS A 13 -27.76 -7.83 -17.67
C LYS A 13 -27.89 -8.35 -16.23
N LYS A 14 -28.87 -9.23 -15.97
CA LYS A 14 -29.08 -9.86 -14.64
C LYS A 14 -28.30 -11.17 -14.49
N ALA A 15 -28.08 -11.91 -15.59
CA ALA A 15 -27.32 -13.16 -15.61
C ALA A 15 -25.81 -13.00 -15.39
N GLN A 16 -25.26 -11.78 -15.53
CA GLN A 16 -23.87 -11.47 -15.18
C GLN A 16 -23.66 -11.19 -13.68
N ARG A 17 -24.70 -11.36 -12.84
CA ARG A 17 -24.67 -11.09 -11.40
C ARG A 17 -24.97 -12.35 -10.58
N SER A 18 -24.16 -13.38 -10.75
CA SER A 18 -23.95 -14.40 -9.72
C SER A 18 -22.54 -15.02 -9.82
N SER A 19 -21.50 -14.20 -10.02
CA SER A 19 -20.14 -14.68 -9.76
C SER A 19 -20.05 -14.95 -8.26
N ALA A 20 -19.60 -16.14 -7.88
CA ALA A 20 -19.24 -16.45 -6.51
C ALA A 20 -18.34 -15.31 -5.95
N PRO A 21 -18.42 -15.01 -4.63
CA PRO A 21 -17.54 -14.01 -4.04
C PRO A 21 -16.08 -14.35 -4.34
N LYS A 22 -15.31 -13.36 -4.81
CA LYS A 22 -13.93 -13.56 -5.21
C LYS A 22 -12.98 -13.50 -4.00
N TYR A 23 -13.25 -12.60 -3.06
CA TYR A 23 -12.39 -12.31 -1.92
C TYR A 23 -13.07 -12.52 -0.55
N SER A 24 -14.36 -12.25 -0.41
CA SER A 24 -15.05 -12.36 0.87
C SER A 24 -16.53 -12.71 0.73
N TYR A 25 -17.04 -13.50 1.67
CA TYR A 25 -18.48 -13.74 1.81
C TYR A 25 -19.24 -12.52 2.34
N ASP A 26 -18.55 -11.61 3.03
CA ASP A 26 -19.12 -10.31 3.39
C ASP A 26 -19.19 -9.43 2.14
N LYS A 27 -20.41 -9.09 1.71
CA LYS A 27 -20.67 -8.32 0.48
C LYS A 27 -20.04 -6.93 0.50
N LYS A 28 -19.89 -6.30 1.67
CA LYS A 28 -19.27 -4.98 1.79
C LYS A 28 -17.76 -5.11 1.63
N VAL A 29 -17.14 -6.06 2.33
CA VAL A 29 -15.70 -6.33 2.21
C VAL A 29 -15.36 -6.75 0.78
N GLU A 30 -16.14 -7.64 0.17
CA GLU A 30 -15.98 -8.08 -1.23
C GLU A 30 -15.93 -6.88 -2.20
N ARG A 31 -16.94 -6.01 -2.14
CA ARG A 31 -17.02 -4.81 -3.00
C ARG A 31 -15.85 -3.86 -2.78
N THR A 32 -15.38 -3.76 -1.53
CA THR A 32 -14.22 -2.92 -1.21
C THR A 32 -12.95 -3.53 -1.80
N LEU A 33 -12.68 -4.82 -1.60
CA LEU A 33 -11.49 -5.50 -2.14
C LEU A 33 -11.46 -5.53 -3.67
N GLN A 34 -12.61 -5.61 -4.33
CA GLN A 34 -12.71 -5.43 -5.79
C GLN A 34 -12.28 -4.04 -6.27
N GLN A 35 -12.39 -3.00 -5.44
CA GLN A 35 -11.85 -1.67 -5.77
C GLN A 35 -10.33 -1.63 -5.61
N TRP A 36 -9.80 -2.30 -4.58
CA TRP A 36 -8.36 -2.47 -4.38
C TRP A 36 -7.68 -3.26 -5.52
N GLU A 37 -8.40 -4.14 -6.21
CA GLU A 37 -7.88 -4.79 -7.42
C GLU A 37 -7.55 -3.79 -8.55
N ARG A 38 -8.26 -2.67 -8.60
CA ARG A 38 -8.25 -1.71 -9.71
C ARG A 38 -7.41 -0.46 -9.45
N LEU A 39 -6.48 -0.52 -8.49
CA LEU A 39 -5.64 0.63 -8.14
C LEU A 39 -4.85 1.16 -9.35
N LYS A 40 -4.29 0.24 -10.16
CA LYS A 40 -3.48 0.58 -11.33
C LYS A 40 -4.27 1.37 -12.38
N ASP A 41 -5.57 1.07 -12.55
CA ASP A 41 -6.48 1.77 -13.46
C ASP A 41 -6.67 3.25 -13.07
N GLN A 42 -6.28 3.62 -11.85
CA GLN A 42 -6.42 4.95 -11.26
C GLN A 42 -5.07 5.64 -11.00
N ASP A 43 -3.95 5.10 -11.50
CA ASP A 43 -2.58 5.57 -11.20
C ASP A 43 -2.27 5.60 -9.69
N ARG A 44 -2.81 4.62 -8.97
CA ARG A 44 -2.60 4.43 -7.54
C ARG A 44 -1.79 3.18 -7.26
N PHE A 45 -0.96 3.26 -6.23
CA PHE A 45 -0.05 2.18 -5.87
C PHE A 45 0.05 2.03 -4.36
N LEU A 46 0.25 0.80 -3.90
CA LEU A 46 0.72 0.54 -2.55
C LEU A 46 2.24 0.64 -2.53
N VAL A 47 2.76 1.40 -1.57
CA VAL A 47 4.20 1.64 -1.44
C VAL A 47 4.67 1.33 -0.04
N HIS A 48 5.67 0.46 0.08
CA HIS A 48 6.37 0.26 1.35
C HIS A 48 7.50 1.29 1.48
N GLY A 49 7.34 2.24 2.40
CA GLY A 49 8.32 3.30 2.65
C GLY A 49 9.59 2.77 3.33
N VAL A 50 10.75 3.18 2.82
CA VAL A 50 12.08 2.75 3.29
C VAL A 50 12.90 3.98 3.66
N THR A 51 13.53 3.92 4.85
CA THR A 51 14.56 4.88 5.26
C THR A 51 15.91 4.19 5.31
N LEU A 52 17.01 4.95 5.20
CA LEU A 52 18.36 4.38 5.22
C LEU A 52 18.61 3.57 6.51
N ASP A 53 18.28 4.15 7.67
CA ASP A 53 18.43 3.48 8.97
C ASP A 53 17.67 2.14 9.06
N LYS A 54 16.40 2.12 8.64
CA LYS A 54 15.59 0.89 8.63
C LYS A 54 16.11 -0.14 7.64
N PHE A 55 16.59 0.33 6.49
CA PHE A 55 17.17 -0.52 5.46
C PHE A 55 18.43 -1.22 5.98
N GLU A 56 19.39 -0.46 6.50
CA GLU A 56 20.69 -0.98 6.96
C GLU A 56 20.55 -2.01 8.08
N ARG A 57 19.64 -1.76 9.03
CA ARG A 57 19.38 -2.69 10.14
C ARG A 57 18.52 -3.90 9.75
N GLY A 58 17.82 -3.82 8.62
CA GLY A 58 16.78 -4.75 8.23
C GLY A 58 17.24 -5.85 7.26
N PRO A 59 16.38 -6.86 7.01
CA PRO A 59 16.66 -7.89 6.00
C PRO A 59 16.70 -7.35 4.56
N LEU A 60 16.13 -6.17 4.32
CA LEU A 60 16.13 -5.50 3.01
C LEU A 60 17.54 -5.08 2.56
N SER A 61 18.52 -4.94 3.46
CA SER A 61 19.93 -4.65 3.08
C SER A 61 20.71 -5.86 2.58
N LYS A 62 20.11 -7.05 2.63
CA LYS A 62 20.82 -8.32 2.37
C LYS A 62 20.24 -9.14 1.23
N ARG A 63 18.98 -8.91 0.87
CA ARG A 63 18.22 -9.74 -0.08
C ARG A 63 17.31 -8.87 -0.94
N GLN A 64 16.80 -9.45 -2.02
CA GLN A 64 15.82 -8.77 -2.86
C GLN A 64 14.56 -8.44 -2.05
N ALA A 65 13.98 -7.29 -2.34
CA ALA A 65 12.84 -6.79 -1.58
C ALA A 65 11.63 -7.73 -1.67
N GLU A 66 11.38 -8.29 -2.86
CA GLU A 66 10.28 -9.23 -3.09
C GLU A 66 10.40 -10.47 -2.21
N GLU A 67 11.59 -11.07 -2.13
CA GLU A 67 11.85 -12.23 -1.26
C GLU A 67 11.59 -11.88 0.21
N VAL A 68 12.07 -10.72 0.66
CA VAL A 68 11.95 -10.30 2.06
C VAL A 68 10.49 -10.04 2.42
N LEU A 69 9.78 -9.22 1.64
CA LEU A 69 8.40 -8.82 1.94
C LEU A 69 7.45 -10.00 1.97
N ASN A 70 7.65 -11.01 1.10
CA ASN A 70 6.85 -12.24 1.10
C ASN A 70 7.08 -13.14 2.32
N THR A 71 8.07 -12.85 3.17
CA THR A 71 8.27 -13.57 4.46
C THR A 71 7.61 -12.90 5.66
N TRP A 72 7.14 -11.67 5.53
CA TRP A 72 6.63 -10.89 6.64
C TRP A 72 5.18 -11.24 6.99
N ASP A 73 4.88 -11.33 8.28
CA ASP A 73 3.52 -11.60 8.76
C ASP A 73 2.56 -10.48 8.39
N VAL A 74 2.88 -9.24 8.77
CA VAL A 74 2.16 -8.03 8.38
C VAL A 74 3.17 -6.89 8.25
N PHE A 75 3.00 -6.02 7.26
CA PHE A 75 3.77 -4.80 7.14
C PHE A 75 2.95 -3.64 6.61
N SER A 76 3.41 -2.44 6.95
CA SER A 76 2.74 -1.19 6.58
C SER A 76 3.15 -0.73 5.18
N THR A 77 2.16 -0.24 4.45
CA THR A 77 2.31 0.44 3.16
C THR A 77 1.50 1.72 3.17
N SER A 78 1.80 2.63 2.26
CA SER A 78 0.96 3.79 1.97
C SER A 78 0.31 3.60 0.60
N LEU A 79 -0.98 3.86 0.51
CA LEU A 79 -1.67 4.07 -0.76
C LEU A 79 -1.35 5.48 -1.26
N ILE A 80 -0.71 5.56 -2.42
CA ILE A 80 -0.40 6.82 -3.08
C ILE A 80 -1.21 7.01 -4.35
N ASP A 81 -1.47 8.26 -4.70
CA ASP A 81 -2.06 8.69 -5.97
C ASP A 81 -1.04 9.55 -6.72
N VAL A 82 -0.43 8.99 -7.76
CA VAL A 82 0.69 9.62 -8.48
C VAL A 82 0.25 10.92 -9.14
N LYS A 83 -0.97 10.97 -9.66
CA LYS A 83 -1.55 12.18 -10.25
C LYS A 83 -1.69 13.29 -9.22
N ARG A 84 -2.16 12.98 -8.01
CA ARG A 84 -2.29 13.96 -6.92
C ARG A 84 -0.93 14.50 -6.46
N ILE A 85 0.08 13.64 -6.35
CA ILE A 85 1.46 14.05 -5.98
C ILE A 85 2.06 14.97 -7.06
N ALA A 86 1.85 14.64 -8.34
CA ALA A 86 2.33 15.44 -9.46
C ALA A 86 1.61 16.80 -9.55
N GLN A 87 0.31 16.86 -9.29
CA GLN A 87 -0.44 18.13 -9.28
C GLN A 87 0.01 19.05 -8.14
N ALA A 88 0.22 18.51 -6.94
CA ALA A 88 0.76 19.29 -5.81
C ALA A 88 2.13 19.89 -6.13
N ARG A 89 2.96 19.17 -6.89
CA ARG A 89 4.27 19.65 -7.35
C ARG A 89 4.21 20.98 -8.09
N HIS A 90 3.24 21.13 -8.99
CA HIS A 90 3.08 22.35 -9.78
C HIS A 90 2.63 23.55 -8.94
N HIS A 91 1.83 23.31 -7.90
CA HIS A 91 1.33 24.36 -7.03
C HIS A 91 2.39 24.81 -6.01
N ASP A 92 3.10 23.87 -5.39
CA ASP A 92 3.97 24.15 -4.25
C ASP A 92 5.38 24.60 -4.66
N GLN A 93 5.85 24.27 -5.89
CA GLN A 93 7.06 24.86 -6.47
C GLN A 93 6.99 26.40 -6.54
N LYS A 94 5.79 26.98 -6.70
CA LYS A 94 5.60 28.43 -6.72
C LYS A 94 5.73 29.06 -5.33
N LYS A 95 5.64 28.27 -4.26
CA LYS A 95 5.61 28.74 -2.86
C LYS A 95 6.77 28.22 -1.99
N GLY A 96 7.64 27.35 -2.54
CA GLY A 96 8.74 26.74 -1.78
C GLY A 96 8.26 25.83 -0.64
N GLY A 97 7.03 25.31 -0.73
CA GLY A 97 6.36 24.57 0.34
C GLY A 97 6.69 23.08 0.39
N GLU A 98 6.40 22.47 1.54
CA GLU A 98 6.33 21.02 1.71
C GLU A 98 5.07 20.50 1.00
N ARG A 99 5.21 19.54 0.09
CA ARG A 99 4.07 18.84 -0.52
C ARG A 99 3.75 17.56 0.26
N SER A 100 2.47 17.27 0.40
CA SER A 100 2.03 15.96 0.89
C SER A 100 2.20 14.90 -0.20
N THR A 101 3.03 13.90 0.08
CA THR A 101 3.21 12.73 -0.82
C THR A 101 2.34 11.55 -0.42
N GLN A 102 1.64 11.65 0.73
CA GLN A 102 0.90 10.56 1.39
C GLN A 102 1.74 9.34 1.79
N LEU A 103 3.03 9.35 1.45
CA LEU A 103 4.00 8.31 1.71
C LEU A 103 4.62 8.47 3.10
N PHE A 104 4.78 7.36 3.81
CA PHE A 104 5.70 7.30 4.94
C PHE A 104 7.15 7.39 4.43
N GLY A 105 7.78 8.55 4.63
CA GLY A 105 9.10 8.85 4.06
C GLY A 105 9.02 9.38 2.63
N GLU A 106 10.10 9.18 1.86
CA GLU A 106 10.25 9.71 0.50
C GLU A 106 10.72 8.66 -0.52
N VAL A 107 11.29 7.55 -0.06
CA VAL A 107 11.72 6.43 -0.90
C VAL A 107 10.89 5.22 -0.51
N GLY A 108 10.49 4.40 -1.48
CA GLY A 108 9.79 3.15 -1.17
C GLY A 108 9.72 2.19 -2.34
N PHE A 109 9.29 0.97 -2.06
CA PHE A 109 9.02 -0.06 -3.07
C PHE A 109 7.57 0.02 -3.52
N ILE A 110 7.34 0.06 -4.84
CA ILE A 110 6.02 -0.03 -5.46
C ILE A 110 5.61 -1.50 -5.51
N LEU A 111 4.42 -1.81 -5.00
CA LEU A 111 3.96 -3.19 -4.82
C LEU A 111 2.70 -3.47 -5.63
N GLU A 112 2.68 -4.63 -6.30
CA GLU A 112 1.43 -5.25 -6.75
C GLU A 112 0.98 -6.24 -5.67
N VAL A 113 0.01 -5.81 -4.86
CA VAL A 113 -0.53 -6.59 -3.74
C VAL A 113 -1.87 -7.19 -4.14
N PRO A 114 -2.03 -8.52 -4.11
CA PRO A 114 -3.34 -9.15 -4.28
C PRO A 114 -4.33 -8.64 -3.22
N PRO A 115 -5.58 -8.30 -3.56
CA PRO A 115 -6.52 -7.72 -2.59
C PRO A 115 -6.73 -8.57 -1.34
N GLN A 116 -6.67 -9.89 -1.48
CA GLN A 116 -6.80 -10.82 -0.36
C GLN A 116 -5.64 -10.78 0.65
N ASN A 117 -4.53 -10.12 0.33
CA ASN A 117 -3.40 -9.88 1.23
C ASN A 117 -3.60 -8.62 2.10
N ILE A 118 -4.57 -7.77 1.80
CA ILE A 118 -4.83 -6.57 2.59
C ILE A 118 -5.48 -6.99 3.92
N LEU A 119 -4.84 -6.72 5.04
CA LEU A 119 -5.41 -6.95 6.36
C LEU A 119 -6.36 -5.80 6.73
N GLY A 120 -5.90 -4.57 6.56
CA GLY A 120 -6.60 -3.38 7.01
C GLY A 120 -6.12 -2.11 6.32
N THR A 121 -6.96 -1.08 6.31
CA THR A 121 -6.70 0.17 5.58
C THR A 121 -7.19 1.35 6.39
N PHE A 122 -6.35 2.36 6.55
CA PHE A 122 -6.58 3.47 7.47
C PHE A 122 -6.15 4.78 6.82
N PRO A 123 -6.97 5.84 6.89
CA PRO A 123 -6.61 7.14 6.33
C PRO A 123 -5.54 7.87 7.15
N GLN A 124 -5.13 7.33 8.30
CA GLN A 124 -4.03 7.81 9.13
C GLN A 124 -3.19 6.62 9.60
N ASP A 125 -1.98 6.93 10.08
CA ASP A 125 -1.13 5.99 10.83
C ASP A 125 -1.87 5.45 12.06
N VAL A 126 -1.98 4.13 12.16
CA VAL A 126 -2.59 3.43 13.27
C VAL A 126 -1.56 2.82 14.21
N MET A 127 -0.27 3.14 14.01
CA MET A 127 0.85 2.72 14.84
C MET A 127 0.86 1.21 15.04
N PHE A 128 0.77 0.47 13.94
CA PHE A 128 0.66 -0.98 13.97
C PHE A 128 1.79 -1.64 14.79
N PRO A 129 1.48 -2.63 15.64
CA PRO A 129 2.42 -3.26 16.57
C PRO A 129 3.37 -4.27 15.89
N THR A 130 4.09 -3.83 14.87
CA THR A 130 5.01 -4.66 14.04
C THR A 130 6.11 -5.38 14.84
N HIS A 131 6.36 -5.01 16.10
CA HIS A 131 7.39 -5.58 16.97
C HIS A 131 6.84 -6.56 18.03
N PHE A 132 5.53 -6.78 18.07
CA PHE A 132 4.96 -7.71 19.03
C PHE A 132 5.39 -9.13 18.66
N ARG A 133 5.82 -9.88 19.68
CA ARG A 133 6.24 -11.27 19.48
C ARG A 133 5.00 -12.11 19.17
N ALA A 134 5.19 -13.15 18.34
CA ALA A 134 4.16 -14.17 18.12
C ALA A 134 3.91 -15.07 19.34
N LYS A 135 4.70 -14.92 20.42
CA LYS A 135 4.56 -15.68 21.67
C LYS A 135 3.17 -15.46 22.28
N ASP A 136 2.56 -16.53 22.75
CA ASP A 136 1.27 -16.54 23.45
C ASP A 136 0.15 -15.81 22.69
N PHE A 137 0.19 -15.85 21.36
CA PHE A 137 -0.77 -15.16 20.46
C PHE A 137 -0.83 -13.63 20.62
N ALA A 138 0.11 -13.01 21.34
CA ALA A 138 0.07 -11.58 21.65
C ALA A 138 -0.03 -10.68 20.41
N PHE A 139 0.59 -11.08 19.29
CA PHE A 139 0.46 -10.37 18.02
C PHE A 139 -0.96 -10.47 17.42
N ALA A 140 -1.55 -11.67 17.43
CA ALA A 140 -2.92 -11.87 16.95
C ALA A 140 -3.92 -11.11 17.84
N ASP A 141 -3.74 -11.16 19.16
CA ASP A 141 -4.56 -10.42 20.12
C ASP A 141 -4.46 -8.91 19.90
N ALA A 142 -3.26 -8.39 19.62
CA ALA A 142 -3.10 -6.98 19.30
C ALA A 142 -3.85 -6.59 18.01
N ILE A 143 -3.86 -7.47 17.01
CA ILE A 143 -4.62 -7.29 15.76
C ILE A 143 -6.14 -7.24 16.04
N PHE A 144 -6.64 -8.19 16.83
CA PHE A 144 -8.07 -8.30 17.13
C PHE A 144 -8.58 -7.18 18.06
N ASN A 145 -7.74 -6.73 19.00
CA ASN A 145 -8.10 -5.72 19.99
C ASN A 145 -7.77 -4.28 19.58
N GLY A 146 -7.12 -4.09 18.43
CA GLY A 146 -6.72 -2.77 17.95
C GLY A 146 -5.61 -2.11 18.78
N THR A 147 -4.80 -2.93 19.46
CA THR A 147 -3.70 -2.48 20.33
C THR A 147 -2.57 -1.91 19.48
N SER A 148 -2.09 -0.70 19.81
CA SER A 148 -0.98 -0.05 19.10
C SER A 148 0.39 -0.63 19.47
N LYS A 149 1.43 -0.20 18.76
CA LYS A 149 2.85 -0.50 19.05
C LYS A 149 3.28 -0.17 20.48
N PHE A 150 2.57 0.72 21.17
CA PHE A 150 2.84 1.07 22.55
C PHE A 150 2.16 0.13 23.55
N GLY A 151 1.19 -0.70 23.15
CA GLY A 151 0.54 -1.67 24.03
C GLY A 151 -0.53 -1.08 24.96
N TRP A 152 -0.39 0.15 25.46
CA TRP A 152 -1.36 0.79 26.36
C TRP A 152 -2.40 1.66 25.65
N ILE A 153 -2.26 1.92 24.35
CA ILE A 153 -3.21 2.72 23.55
C ILE A 153 -3.90 1.84 22.53
N LYS A 154 -5.24 1.91 22.49
CA LYS A 154 -6.05 1.39 21.37
C LYS A 154 -6.22 2.49 20.31
N MET A 155 -5.75 2.22 19.10
CA MET A 155 -5.83 3.18 17.97
C MET A 155 -7.07 2.95 17.11
N VAL A 156 -7.54 1.72 17.08
CA VAL A 156 -8.71 1.28 16.33
C VAL A 156 -9.48 0.25 17.16
N GLU A 157 -10.71 -0.06 16.76
CA GLU A 157 -11.45 -1.18 17.36
C GLU A 157 -10.77 -2.52 17.04
N ARG A 158 -10.34 -2.68 15.78
CA ARG A 158 -9.67 -3.86 15.22
C ARG A 158 -8.93 -3.48 13.95
N TYR A 159 -7.85 -4.19 13.64
CA TYR A 159 -7.05 -3.88 12.45
C TYR A 159 -7.59 -4.49 11.15
N ASN A 160 -8.52 -5.46 11.18
CA ASN A 160 -9.05 -6.10 9.98
C ASN A 160 -10.17 -5.30 9.27
N LYS A 161 -10.06 -3.97 9.26
CA LYS A 161 -11.04 -3.05 8.67
C LYS A 161 -10.57 -2.58 7.30
N VAL A 162 -11.37 -2.84 6.27
CA VAL A 162 -11.09 -2.39 4.89
C VAL A 162 -12.04 -1.27 4.48
N LEU A 163 -11.46 -0.17 4.04
CA LEU A 163 -12.10 1.01 3.48
C LEU A 163 -11.86 1.05 1.96
N PRO A 164 -12.74 1.69 1.19
CA PRO A 164 -12.48 2.02 -0.20
C PRO A 164 -11.16 2.81 -0.38
N PRO A 165 -10.39 2.60 -1.46
CA PRO A 165 -9.18 3.38 -1.75
C PRO A 165 -9.40 4.90 -1.74
N ASP A 166 -10.53 5.37 -2.29
CA ASP A 166 -10.91 6.80 -2.29
C ASP A 166 -11.10 7.36 -0.87
N ASP A 167 -11.64 6.55 0.05
CA ASP A 167 -11.80 6.94 1.45
C ASP A 167 -10.46 7.04 2.18
N VAL A 168 -9.49 6.21 1.81
CA VAL A 168 -8.13 6.26 2.38
C VAL A 168 -7.42 7.52 1.89
N VAL A 169 -7.28 7.70 0.57
CA VAL A 169 -6.57 8.83 -0.04
C VAL A 169 -7.28 10.16 0.21
N GLY A 170 -8.61 10.19 0.13
CA GLY A 170 -9.41 11.39 0.29
C GLY A 170 -9.40 11.96 1.71
N LYS A 171 -9.18 11.12 2.72
CA LYS A 171 -9.17 11.51 4.14
C LYS A 171 -7.75 11.52 4.77
N THR A 172 -6.72 11.28 3.96
CA THR A 172 -5.32 11.36 4.40
C THR A 172 -4.92 12.81 4.66
N LEU A 173 -4.40 13.10 5.86
CA LEU A 173 -3.82 14.39 6.19
C LEU A 173 -2.29 14.40 5.93
N LEU A 174 -1.56 13.46 6.51
CA LEU A 174 -0.10 13.36 6.40
C LEU A 174 0.30 12.15 5.55
N HIS A 175 0.13 10.96 6.11
CA HIS A 175 0.29 9.68 5.43
C HIS A 175 -0.82 8.72 5.89
N ASN A 176 -1.18 7.79 5.02
CA ASN A 176 -2.10 6.71 5.34
C ASN A 176 -1.34 5.40 5.57
N GLU A 177 -2.05 4.44 6.17
CA GLU A 177 -1.50 3.12 6.46
C GLU A 177 -2.43 2.02 5.93
N VAL A 178 -1.88 1.20 5.04
CA VAL A 178 -2.49 -0.02 4.56
C VAL A 178 -1.62 -1.19 5.02
N LEU A 179 -2.21 -2.06 5.82
CA LEU A 179 -1.57 -3.23 6.40
C LEU A 179 -1.71 -4.40 5.43
N VAL A 180 -0.58 -5.00 5.09
CA VAL A 180 -0.48 -6.07 4.10
C VAL A 180 0.16 -7.31 4.73
N VAL A 181 -0.44 -8.47 4.52
CA VAL A 181 0.16 -9.77 4.87
C VAL A 181 1.09 -10.20 3.75
N GLY A 182 2.37 -10.38 4.07
CA GLY A 182 3.39 -10.80 3.13
C GLY A 182 3.40 -12.29 2.86
N LYS A 183 3.24 -13.10 3.92
CA LYS A 183 3.21 -14.56 3.81
C LYS A 183 2.06 -15.03 2.91
N SER A 184 2.40 -15.88 1.95
CA SER A 184 1.43 -16.62 1.13
C SER A 184 0.76 -17.74 1.94
N ASN A 185 -0.38 -18.24 1.45
CA ASN A 185 -1.14 -19.35 2.05
C ASN A 185 -1.72 -19.06 3.45
N VAL A 186 -1.92 -17.78 3.79
CA VAL A 186 -2.63 -17.34 4.99
C VAL A 186 -4.08 -17.02 4.63
N LYS A 187 -5.02 -17.37 5.50
CA LYS A 187 -6.44 -17.06 5.29
C LYS A 187 -6.85 -15.84 6.11
N ILE A 188 -7.04 -14.70 5.44
CA ILE A 188 -7.61 -13.48 6.05
C ILE A 188 -9.12 -13.41 5.79
N TYR A 189 -9.53 -13.71 4.56
CA TYR A 189 -10.92 -13.67 4.09
C TYR A 189 -11.33 -15.03 3.51
N PHE A 190 -11.85 -15.06 2.26
CA PHE A 190 -12.22 -16.28 1.55
C PHE A 190 -11.03 -16.98 0.88
N PRO A 191 -10.30 -16.38 -0.09
CA PRO A 191 -9.13 -17.00 -0.71
C PRO A 191 -7.89 -16.86 0.18
N LEU A 192 -6.91 -17.73 -0.05
CA LEU A 192 -5.59 -17.64 0.57
C LEU A 192 -4.78 -16.48 0.00
N THR A 193 -3.94 -15.86 0.83
CA THR A 193 -2.96 -14.86 0.40
C THR A 193 -2.01 -15.43 -0.64
N GLN A 194 -1.58 -14.57 -1.56
CA GLN A 194 -0.69 -14.90 -2.67
C GLN A 194 0.61 -14.10 -2.58
N ALA A 195 1.58 -14.44 -3.44
CA ALA A 195 2.83 -13.72 -3.51
C ALA A 195 2.61 -12.26 -3.93
N ILE A 196 3.27 -11.34 -3.25
CA ILE A 196 3.32 -9.91 -3.58
C ILE A 196 4.47 -9.71 -4.55
N LYS A 197 4.26 -8.88 -5.58
CA LYS A 197 5.34 -8.48 -6.49
C LYS A 197 5.88 -7.11 -6.15
N VAL A 198 7.19 -6.94 -6.26
CA VAL A 198 7.83 -5.64 -6.19
C VAL A 198 8.11 -5.18 -7.62
N VAL A 199 7.45 -4.11 -8.04
CA VAL A 199 7.42 -3.70 -9.47
C VAL A 199 8.19 -2.42 -9.75
N GLY A 200 8.74 -1.77 -8.72
CA GLY A 200 9.56 -0.58 -8.90
C GLY A 200 10.01 0.02 -7.58
N VAL A 201 10.82 1.06 -7.69
CA VAL A 201 11.20 1.94 -6.59
C VAL A 201 10.64 3.33 -6.89
N ILE A 202 10.01 3.96 -5.91
CA ILE A 202 9.57 5.35 -6.01
C ILE A 202 10.48 6.25 -5.17
N TYR A 203 10.79 7.42 -5.71
CA TYR A 203 11.30 8.57 -4.98
C TYR A 203 10.35 9.75 -5.13
N ALA A 204 9.73 10.16 -4.03
CA ALA A 204 8.80 11.28 -3.94
C ALA A 204 9.28 12.26 -2.85
N PRO A 205 10.14 13.25 -3.19
CA PRO A 205 10.60 14.23 -2.22
C PRO A 205 9.45 15.11 -1.71
N ARG A 206 9.44 15.42 -0.41
CA ARG A 206 8.45 16.32 0.20
C ARG A 206 8.76 17.79 -0.06
N TYR A 207 10.04 18.15 -0.13
CA TYR A 207 10.48 19.52 -0.36
C TYR A 207 10.81 19.75 -1.84
N LEU A 208 10.15 20.74 -2.44
CA LEU A 208 10.30 21.07 -3.84
C LEU A 208 11.27 22.23 -4.02
N GLY A 209 12.52 21.90 -4.36
CA GLY A 209 13.53 22.88 -4.77
C GLY A 209 14.89 22.19 -4.92
N GLY A 210 15.49 22.26 -6.10
CA GLY A 210 16.86 21.81 -6.37
C GLY A 210 17.03 20.48 -7.13
N GLY A 211 15.97 19.70 -7.37
CA GLY A 211 16.07 18.42 -8.08
C GLY A 211 17.04 17.43 -7.42
N LEU A 212 17.68 16.56 -8.20
CA LEU A 212 18.73 15.63 -7.72
C LEU A 212 19.87 16.35 -6.98
N ARG A 213 20.12 17.65 -7.26
CA ARG A 213 21.21 18.42 -6.63
C ARG A 213 20.99 18.74 -5.15
N ARG A 214 19.77 18.60 -4.62
CA ARG A 214 19.45 18.75 -3.20
C ARG A 214 19.03 17.43 -2.54
N MET A 215 19.16 16.31 -3.24
CA MET A 215 18.98 15.00 -2.64
C MET A 215 20.04 14.80 -1.56
N SER A 216 19.64 14.50 -0.32
CA SER A 216 20.62 14.23 0.72
C SER A 216 21.49 13.03 0.31
N PHE A 217 22.74 13.05 0.72
CA PHE A 217 23.68 11.95 0.49
C PHE A 217 23.07 10.59 0.91
N GLU A 218 22.36 10.56 2.04
CA GLU A 218 21.64 9.38 2.53
C GLU A 218 20.65 8.78 1.53
N ARG A 219 19.90 9.63 0.81
CA ARG A 219 18.90 9.18 -0.19
C ARG A 219 19.59 8.65 -1.44
N LEU A 220 20.67 9.29 -1.89
CA LEU A 220 21.47 8.79 -3.00
C LEU A 220 22.09 7.43 -2.67
N VAL A 221 22.64 7.29 -1.46
CA VAL A 221 23.17 6.01 -0.95
C VAL A 221 22.07 4.97 -0.91
N LEU A 222 20.92 5.29 -0.33
CA LEU A 222 19.78 4.37 -0.26
C LEU A 222 19.35 3.92 -1.65
N LEU A 223 19.06 4.84 -2.58
CA LEU A 223 18.65 4.49 -3.95
C LEU A 223 19.70 3.64 -4.67
N GLY A 224 20.99 3.95 -4.51
CA GLY A 224 22.08 3.16 -5.05
C GLY A 224 22.08 1.72 -4.52
N ARG A 225 21.89 1.54 -3.21
CA ARG A 225 21.81 0.21 -2.57
C ARG A 225 20.55 -0.56 -2.98
N LEU A 226 19.39 0.11 -3.04
CA LEU A 226 18.15 -0.53 -3.48
C LEU A 226 18.28 -1.04 -4.92
N ARG A 227 18.89 -0.24 -5.81
CA ARG A 227 19.17 -0.64 -7.20
C ARG A 227 20.18 -1.78 -7.29
N GLN A 228 21.22 -1.79 -6.45
CA GLN A 228 22.20 -2.87 -6.41
C GLN A 228 21.56 -4.22 -6.06
N LEU A 229 20.66 -4.23 -5.06
CA LEU A 229 19.97 -5.45 -4.62
C LEU A 229 18.79 -5.83 -5.52
N ASN A 230 18.21 -4.87 -6.25
CA ASN A 230 17.03 -5.08 -7.09
C ASN A 230 17.27 -4.49 -8.50
N PRO A 231 18.23 -5.04 -9.27
CA PRO A 231 18.72 -4.41 -10.50
C PRO A 231 17.70 -4.35 -11.64
N ALA A 232 16.64 -5.16 -11.58
CA ALA A 232 15.56 -5.18 -12.57
C ALA A 232 14.46 -4.13 -12.31
N LEU A 233 14.51 -3.39 -11.19
CA LEU A 233 13.48 -2.43 -10.83
C LEU A 233 13.78 -1.04 -11.36
N ASP A 234 12.81 -0.45 -12.04
CA ASP A 234 12.86 0.96 -12.43
C ASP A 234 12.68 1.88 -11.22
N ILE A 235 13.37 3.04 -11.26
CA ILE A 235 13.22 4.11 -10.28
C ILE A 235 12.33 5.20 -10.87
N ILE A 236 11.16 5.39 -10.28
CA ILE A 236 10.20 6.43 -10.65
C ILE A 236 10.40 7.63 -9.73
N ILE A 237 10.62 8.81 -10.31
CA ILE A 237 10.72 10.07 -9.58
C ILE A 237 9.45 10.86 -9.82
N VAL A 238 8.70 11.14 -8.76
CA VAL A 238 7.42 11.88 -8.80
C VAL A 238 7.59 13.23 -8.14
#